data_AF-A0A3D5FA24-F1
#
_entry.id   AF-A0A3D5FA24-F1
#
_cell.length_a   1.000
_cell.length_b   1.000
_cell.length_c   1.000
_cell.angle_alpha   90.00
_cell.angle_beta   90.00
_cell.angle_gamma   90.00
#
_symmetry.space_group_name_H-M   'P 1'
#
loop_
_entity.id
_entity.type
_entity.pdbx_description
1 polymer ?
#
loop_
_entity_poly.entity_id
_entity_poly.type
_entity_poly.pdbx_seq_one_letter_code
_entity_poly.pdbx_strand_id
1 'polypeptide(L)'
;LLAGLDGLNVLENFVLGDTPEPHAIQALLHNIATTTHNNQWETQTYGLSQATNIRALPLKTLLVQLELHGAIQAKHSYYADIKLKWQSSPEHICQALPNEQQALFHALVRCTQFKKVWGEPDFTQLNQQGFNRDTVMRLLNQLADANQLVVETKKLTDVYRVEPDKLTTELATQLQHYCETNEQSELARIATMLRFFSLNRCLNYNLALYFGDKNAPEHCGHCSVCRGQVLRLPKSEDSINPSLLTEDLRESQFWLSQQSPDFPVTAALLARFAAGLNQPIFTRLKARKHAQFGKHENVPYSTLLACAQNVLTNPSH
;
A
#
# COMPACT_ATOMS: atom_id res chain seq x y z
N LEU A 1 18.00 0.08 16.24
CA LEU A 1 16.53 0.12 16.01
C LEU A 1 15.72 -0.75 16.98
N LEU A 2 16.17 -1.96 17.38
CA LEU A 2 15.40 -2.86 18.27
C LEU A 2 15.75 -2.80 19.78
N ALA A 3 16.61 -1.88 20.21
CA ALA A 3 17.17 -1.89 21.58
C ALA A 3 16.49 -0.92 22.57
N GLY A 4 15.38 -0.28 22.18
CA GLY A 4 14.60 0.63 23.04
C GLY A 4 13.11 0.56 22.73
N LEU A 5 12.27 0.94 23.70
CA LEU A 5 10.81 0.97 23.53
C LEU A 5 10.33 1.96 22.46
N ASP A 6 11.15 2.94 22.08
CA ASP A 6 10.82 3.83 20.96
C ASP A 6 10.69 3.06 19.64
N GLY A 7 11.51 2.02 19.45
CA GLY A 7 11.39 1.11 18.31
C GLY A 7 10.15 0.21 18.36
N LEU A 8 9.56 0.02 19.54
CA LEU A 8 8.31 -0.75 19.71
C LEU A 8 7.12 0.05 19.22
N ASN A 9 6.97 1.29 19.69
CA ASN A 9 5.89 2.17 19.25
C ASN A 9 5.91 2.28 17.72
N VAL A 10 7.09 2.41 17.11
CA VAL A 10 7.24 2.41 15.65
C VAL A 10 6.69 1.12 15.01
N LEU A 11 7.03 -0.07 15.51
CA LEU A 11 6.57 -1.34 14.95
C LEU A 11 5.06 -1.55 15.09
N GLU A 12 4.50 -1.28 16.28
CA GLU A 12 3.05 -1.38 16.52
C GLU A 12 2.30 -0.35 15.66
N ASN A 13 2.80 0.88 15.59
CA ASN A 13 2.26 1.94 14.75
C ASN A 13 2.25 1.52 13.27
N PHE A 14 3.27 0.83 12.77
CA PHE A 14 3.26 0.31 11.40
C PHE A 14 2.13 -0.66 11.15
N VAL A 15 1.92 -1.64 12.05
CA VAL A 15 0.83 -2.62 11.94
C VAL A 15 -0.53 -1.91 11.95
N LEU A 16 -0.77 -1.07 12.95
CA LEU A 16 -2.02 -0.33 13.15
C LEU A 16 -2.28 0.72 12.05
N GLY A 17 -1.22 1.27 11.47
CA GLY A 17 -1.27 2.17 10.34
C GLY A 17 -1.51 1.48 8.99
N ASP A 18 -1.30 0.17 8.90
CA ASP A 18 -1.54 -0.63 7.69
C ASP A 18 -2.89 -1.35 7.71
N THR A 19 -3.58 -1.44 8.84
CA THR A 19 -4.93 -2.05 8.90
C THR A 19 -5.98 -1.18 8.21
N PRO A 20 -6.62 -1.65 7.11
CA PRO A 20 -7.71 -0.92 6.47
C PRO A 20 -8.90 -0.73 7.40
N GLU A 21 -9.55 0.44 7.35
CA GLU A 21 -10.79 0.68 8.09
C GLU A 21 -12.01 0.07 7.38
N PRO A 22 -13.09 -0.29 8.09
CA PRO A 22 -14.27 -0.90 7.48
C PRO A 22 -14.85 -0.09 6.30
N HIS A 23 -14.92 1.24 6.45
CA HIS A 23 -15.42 2.13 5.40
C HIS A 23 -14.49 2.16 4.17
N ALA A 24 -13.18 1.95 4.36
CA ALA A 24 -12.21 1.89 3.27
C ALA A 24 -12.38 0.59 2.45
N ILE A 25 -12.65 -0.54 3.13
CA ILE A 25 -12.99 -1.81 2.47
C ILE A 25 -14.31 -1.68 1.70
N GLN A 26 -15.33 -1.03 2.29
CA GLN A 26 -16.58 -0.74 1.58
C GLN A 26 -16.35 0.14 0.35
N ALA A 27 -15.54 1.20 0.48
CA ALA A 27 -15.16 2.05 -0.65
C ALA A 27 -14.41 1.27 -1.74
N LEU A 28 -13.56 0.29 -1.38
CA LEU A 28 -12.90 -0.60 -2.32
C LEU A 28 -13.92 -1.43 -3.10
N LEU A 29 -14.83 -2.13 -2.42
CA LEU A 29 -15.86 -2.94 -3.08
C LEU A 29 -16.78 -2.09 -3.96
N HIS A 30 -17.18 -0.91 -3.47
CA HIS A 30 -17.99 0.03 -4.23
C HIS A 30 -17.25 0.54 -5.48
N ASN A 31 -15.97 0.88 -5.35
CA ASN A 31 -15.15 1.30 -6.48
C ASN A 31 -15.05 0.18 -7.53
N ILE A 32 -14.80 -1.06 -7.12
CA ILE A 32 -14.78 -2.21 -8.04
C ILE A 32 -16.14 -2.32 -8.75
N ALA A 33 -17.24 -2.34 -8.00
CA ALA A 33 -18.58 -2.51 -8.58
C ALA A 33 -18.95 -1.41 -9.58
N THR A 34 -18.59 -0.15 -9.31
CA THR A 34 -18.96 1.01 -10.13
C THR A 34 -18.05 1.24 -11.33
N THR A 35 -16.80 0.75 -11.29
CA THR A 35 -15.81 0.89 -12.37
C THR A 35 -15.61 -0.39 -13.17
N THR A 36 -16.37 -1.44 -12.86
CA THR A 36 -16.43 -2.66 -13.67
C THR A 36 -17.33 -2.44 -14.89
N HIS A 37 -16.83 -2.79 -16.06
CA HIS A 37 -17.58 -2.79 -17.31
C HIS A 37 -17.47 -4.15 -17.98
N ASN A 38 -18.60 -4.75 -18.38
CA ASN A 38 -18.63 -6.09 -18.99
C ASN A 38 -17.89 -7.15 -18.15
N ASN A 39 -18.06 -7.14 -16.83
CA ASN A 39 -17.35 -7.99 -15.87
C ASN A 39 -15.81 -7.88 -15.91
N GLN A 40 -15.28 -6.82 -16.51
CA GLN A 40 -13.87 -6.49 -16.53
C GLN A 40 -13.64 -5.21 -15.74
N TRP A 41 -12.67 -5.26 -14.83
CA TRP A 41 -12.25 -4.14 -14.01
C TRP A 41 -10.78 -3.85 -14.25
N GLU A 42 -10.49 -2.62 -14.61
CA GLU A 42 -9.15 -2.13 -14.88
C GLU A 42 -8.77 -1.11 -13.82
N THR A 43 -7.63 -1.32 -13.15
CA THR A 43 -7.24 -0.46 -12.05
C THR A 43 -5.74 -0.23 -11.96
N GLN A 44 -5.37 0.90 -11.37
CA GLN A 44 -3.99 1.24 -11.06
C GLN A 44 -3.84 1.29 -9.56
N THR A 45 -2.89 0.51 -9.02
CA THR A 45 -2.68 0.37 -7.55
C THR A 45 -2.62 1.74 -6.84
N TYR A 46 -1.89 2.71 -7.40
CA TYR A 46 -1.77 4.04 -6.79
C TYR A 46 -3.10 4.80 -6.78
N GLY A 47 -3.82 4.81 -7.90
CA GLY A 47 -5.13 5.49 -7.99
C GLY A 47 -6.15 4.87 -7.04
N LEU A 48 -6.21 3.54 -6.99
CA LEU A 48 -7.10 2.80 -6.10
C LEU A 48 -6.77 3.03 -4.62
N SER A 49 -5.49 3.05 -4.27
CA SER A 49 -5.01 3.38 -2.93
C SER A 49 -5.48 4.75 -2.47
N GLN A 50 -5.42 5.75 -3.36
CA GLN A 50 -5.89 7.10 -3.07
C GLN A 50 -7.41 7.20 -2.97
N ALA A 51 -8.15 6.51 -3.84
CA ALA A 51 -9.61 6.53 -3.85
C ALA A 51 -10.23 5.86 -2.61
N THR A 52 -9.57 4.82 -2.09
CA THR A 52 -10.07 4.01 -0.96
C THR A 52 -9.44 4.39 0.38
N ASN A 53 -8.39 5.22 0.36
CA ASN A 53 -7.54 5.49 1.51
C ASN A 53 -6.90 4.24 2.14
N ILE A 54 -6.61 3.21 1.33
CA ILE A 54 -5.90 1.99 1.75
C ILE A 54 -4.46 2.07 1.25
N ARG A 55 -3.46 1.85 2.12
CA ARG A 55 -2.05 1.83 1.72
C ARG A 55 -1.76 0.70 0.73
N ALA A 56 -0.75 0.90 -0.13
CA ALA A 56 -0.48 0.01 -1.27
C ALA A 56 -0.24 -1.47 -0.89
N LEU A 57 0.45 -1.75 0.22
CA LEU A 57 0.71 -3.13 0.65
C LEU A 57 -0.57 -3.82 1.16
N PRO A 58 -1.31 -3.25 2.13
CA PRO A 58 -2.62 -3.78 2.54
C PRO A 58 -3.60 -3.93 1.38
N LEU A 59 -3.61 -2.98 0.44
CA LEU A 59 -4.47 -3.04 -0.74
C LEU A 59 -4.16 -4.27 -1.60
N LYS A 60 -2.87 -4.57 -1.86
CA LYS A 60 -2.49 -5.79 -2.58
C LYS A 60 -2.94 -7.05 -1.86
N THR A 61 -2.80 -7.08 -0.53
CA THR A 61 -3.29 -8.21 0.28
C THR A 61 -4.81 -8.36 0.14
N LEU A 62 -5.57 -7.27 0.18
CA LEU A 62 -7.03 -7.33 -0.03
C LEU A 62 -7.40 -7.81 -1.44
N LEU A 63 -6.68 -7.40 -2.48
CA LEU A 63 -6.91 -7.90 -3.85
C LEU A 63 -6.70 -9.43 -3.93
N VAL A 64 -5.65 -9.95 -3.28
CA VAL A 64 -5.44 -11.40 -3.18
C VAL A 64 -6.58 -12.07 -2.42
N GLN A 65 -7.03 -11.49 -1.30
CA GLN A 65 -8.16 -12.05 -0.54
C GLN A 65 -9.46 -12.06 -1.35
N LEU A 66 -9.74 -11.00 -2.12
CA LEU A 66 -10.87 -10.95 -3.04
C LEU A 66 -10.79 -12.08 -4.09
N GLU A 67 -9.60 -12.37 -4.60
CA GLU A 67 -9.38 -13.46 -5.55
C GLU A 67 -9.56 -14.84 -4.90
N LEU A 68 -9.10 -15.05 -3.66
CA LEU A 68 -9.31 -16.29 -2.91
C LEU A 68 -10.80 -16.55 -2.60
N HIS A 69 -11.59 -15.50 -2.38
CA HIS A 69 -13.06 -15.60 -2.25
C HIS A 69 -13.75 -15.70 -3.63
N GLY A 70 -12.98 -15.61 -4.72
CA GLY A 70 -13.41 -15.70 -6.10
C GLY A 70 -14.30 -14.55 -6.55
N ALA A 71 -14.21 -13.39 -5.89
CA ALA A 71 -14.93 -12.17 -6.28
C ALA A 71 -14.25 -11.46 -7.45
N ILE A 72 -12.93 -11.61 -7.56
CA ILE A 72 -12.15 -11.17 -8.71
C ILE A 72 -11.23 -12.30 -9.19
N GLN A 73 -10.70 -12.18 -10.41
CA GLN A 73 -9.68 -13.06 -10.95
C GLN A 73 -8.71 -12.25 -11.80
N ALA A 74 -7.41 -12.32 -11.49
CA ALA A 74 -6.38 -11.65 -12.27
C ALA A 74 -6.35 -12.19 -13.71
N LYS A 75 -6.26 -11.29 -14.70
CA LYS A 75 -6.14 -11.65 -16.12
C LYS A 75 -4.75 -11.35 -16.65
N HIS A 76 -4.42 -10.07 -16.73
CA HIS A 76 -3.13 -9.58 -17.22
C HIS A 76 -2.92 -8.15 -16.74
N SER A 77 -1.72 -7.62 -16.96
CA SER A 77 -1.40 -6.22 -16.68
C SER A 77 -0.77 -5.58 -17.91
N TYR A 78 -1.00 -4.29 -18.12
CA TYR A 78 -0.42 -3.53 -19.22
C TYR A 78 -0.12 -2.09 -18.80
N TYR A 79 0.80 -1.43 -19.51
CA TYR A 79 1.10 -0.02 -19.29
C TYR A 79 0.18 0.88 -20.11
N ALA A 80 -0.72 1.62 -19.46
CA ALA A 80 -1.68 2.47 -20.16
C ALA A 80 -1.01 3.63 -20.92
N ASP A 81 0.08 4.17 -20.38
CA ASP A 81 0.83 5.26 -21.00
C ASP A 81 2.12 4.71 -21.61
N ILE A 82 2.27 4.85 -22.93
CA ILE A 82 3.48 4.49 -23.65
C ILE A 82 3.97 5.72 -24.38
N LYS A 83 5.25 6.05 -24.21
CA LYS A 83 5.93 7.11 -24.94
C LYS A 83 7.11 6.52 -25.67
N LEU A 84 7.36 7.00 -26.86
CA LEU A 84 8.51 6.59 -27.65
C LEU A 84 9.30 7.80 -28.15
N LYS A 85 10.60 7.61 -28.27
CA LYS A 85 11.53 8.59 -28.83
C LYS A 85 12.37 7.87 -29.88
N TRP A 86 12.34 8.35 -31.12
CA TRP A 86 13.22 7.85 -32.18
C TRP A 86 14.67 8.23 -31.91
N GLN A 87 15.59 7.29 -32.11
CA GLN A 87 17.04 7.54 -32.09
C GLN A 87 17.59 7.67 -33.50
N SER A 88 16.99 6.95 -34.44
CA SER A 88 17.27 7.02 -35.88
C SER A 88 16.05 7.55 -36.62
N SER A 89 16.22 8.06 -37.85
CA SER A 89 15.08 8.53 -38.63
C SER A 89 14.14 7.38 -38.97
N PRO A 90 12.80 7.57 -38.98
CA PRO A 90 11.84 6.51 -39.30
C PRO A 90 12.12 5.83 -40.64
N GLU A 91 12.63 6.57 -41.63
CA GLU A 91 12.96 6.04 -42.95
C GLU A 91 14.08 5.00 -42.86
N HIS A 92 15.12 5.27 -42.06
CA HIS A 92 16.23 4.36 -41.85
C HIS A 92 15.79 3.09 -41.12
N ILE A 93 14.93 3.25 -40.10
CA ILE A 93 14.35 2.13 -39.36
C ILE A 93 13.53 1.25 -40.30
N CYS A 94 12.69 1.84 -41.16
CA CYS A 94 11.85 1.09 -42.10
C CYS A 94 12.69 0.25 -43.07
N GLN A 95 13.81 0.79 -43.57
CA GLN A 95 14.71 0.07 -44.48
C GLN A 95 15.41 -1.13 -43.83
N ALA A 96 15.67 -1.06 -42.52
CA ALA A 96 16.29 -2.15 -41.77
C ALA A 96 15.29 -3.23 -41.34
N LEU A 97 13.98 -2.96 -41.43
CA LEU A 97 12.93 -3.89 -41.01
C LEU A 97 12.55 -4.88 -42.13
N PRO A 98 12.26 -6.15 -41.78
CA PRO A 98 11.70 -7.12 -42.72
C PRO A 98 10.40 -6.62 -43.36
N ASN A 99 10.16 -6.97 -44.63
CA ASN A 99 8.98 -6.52 -45.40
C ASN A 99 7.65 -6.79 -44.68
N GLU A 100 7.54 -7.90 -43.96
CA GLU A 100 6.35 -8.27 -43.18
C GLU A 100 6.05 -7.30 -42.02
N GLN A 101 7.05 -6.57 -41.52
CA GLN A 101 6.91 -5.62 -40.40
C GLN A 101 6.75 -4.17 -40.86
N GLN A 102 7.04 -3.85 -42.12
CA GLN A 102 6.99 -2.49 -42.65
C GLN A 102 5.58 -1.89 -42.59
N ALA A 103 4.54 -2.67 -42.90
CA ALA A 103 3.15 -2.21 -42.82
C ALA A 103 2.77 -1.75 -41.40
N LEU A 104 3.14 -2.55 -40.39
CA LEU A 104 2.96 -2.20 -38.99
C LEU A 104 3.78 -0.97 -38.60
N PHE A 105 5.04 -0.90 -39.02
CA PHE A 105 5.90 0.23 -38.70
C PHE A 105 5.38 1.54 -39.29
N HIS A 106 4.93 1.54 -40.54
CA HIS A 106 4.30 2.71 -41.16
C HIS A 106 3.04 3.15 -40.43
N ALA A 107 2.19 2.19 -40.02
CA ALA A 107 1.02 2.48 -39.21
C ALA A 107 1.41 3.08 -37.85
N LEU A 108 2.42 2.52 -37.18
CA LEU A 108 2.95 3.02 -35.91
C LEU A 108 3.44 4.46 -36.03
N VAL A 109 4.26 4.77 -37.03
CA VAL A 109 4.76 6.14 -37.25
C VAL A 109 3.61 7.12 -37.49
N ARG A 110 2.64 6.75 -38.32
CA ARG A 110 1.46 7.58 -38.64
C ARG A 110 0.54 7.80 -37.44
N CYS A 111 0.31 6.75 -36.65
CA CYS A 111 -0.57 6.79 -35.49
C CYS A 111 0.16 7.24 -34.21
N THR A 112 1.42 7.67 -34.30
CA THR A 112 2.15 8.24 -33.15
C THR A 112 2.13 9.76 -33.21
N GLN A 113 1.59 10.38 -32.17
CA GLN A 113 1.53 11.83 -32.06
C GLN A 113 2.76 12.35 -31.30
N PHE A 114 3.64 13.06 -32.00
CA PHE A 114 4.81 13.70 -31.42
C PHE A 114 4.51 15.12 -30.95
N LYS A 115 4.93 15.45 -29.72
CA LYS A 115 4.90 16.83 -29.21
C LYS A 115 6.23 17.55 -29.46
N LYS A 116 7.34 16.91 -29.11
CA LYS A 116 8.71 17.39 -29.35
C LYS A 116 9.60 16.19 -29.69
N VAL A 117 10.27 15.66 -28.66
CA VAL A 117 11.17 14.50 -28.77
C VAL A 117 10.41 13.19 -28.50
N TRP A 118 9.38 13.25 -27.65
CA TRP A 118 8.55 12.11 -27.29
C TRP A 118 7.24 12.13 -28.08
N GLY A 119 6.83 10.94 -28.53
CA GLY A 119 5.55 10.67 -29.16
C GLY A 119 4.76 9.61 -28.40
N GLU A 120 3.43 9.69 -28.52
CA GLU A 120 2.49 8.75 -27.90
C GLU A 120 1.75 7.99 -29.02
N PRO A 121 1.96 6.66 -29.15
CA PRO A 121 1.25 5.85 -30.12
C PRO A 121 -0.22 5.66 -29.74
N ASP A 122 -1.12 5.86 -30.70
CA ASP A 122 -2.55 5.62 -30.55
C ASP A 122 -2.85 4.13 -30.79
N PHE A 123 -2.87 3.35 -29.71
CA PHE A 123 -3.19 1.92 -29.75
C PHE A 123 -4.62 1.63 -30.22
N THR A 124 -5.55 2.57 -30.07
CA THR A 124 -6.93 2.40 -30.54
C THR A 124 -6.95 2.44 -32.06
N GLN A 125 -6.30 3.42 -32.68
CA GLN A 125 -6.17 3.50 -34.14
C GLN A 125 -5.37 2.34 -34.74
N LEU A 126 -4.30 1.91 -34.06
CA LEU A 126 -3.52 0.74 -34.50
C LEU A 126 -4.36 -0.53 -34.48
N ASN A 127 -5.16 -0.73 -33.44
CA ASN A 127 -6.06 -1.88 -33.34
C ASN A 127 -7.16 -1.86 -34.41
N GLN A 128 -7.70 -0.69 -34.74
CA GLN A 128 -8.65 -0.53 -35.86
C GLN A 128 -8.07 -0.91 -37.23
N GLN A 129 -6.74 -0.81 -37.39
CA GLN A 129 -6.01 -1.24 -38.59
C GLN A 129 -5.60 -2.71 -38.55
N GLY A 130 -6.03 -3.47 -37.53
CA GLY A 130 -5.74 -4.89 -37.37
C GLY A 130 -4.47 -5.19 -36.59
N PHE A 131 -3.77 -4.18 -36.08
CA PHE A 131 -2.55 -4.37 -35.28
C PHE A 131 -2.88 -4.41 -33.79
N ASN A 132 -2.94 -5.63 -33.23
CA ASN A 132 -3.17 -5.79 -31.81
C ASN A 132 -2.00 -5.23 -30.97
N ARG A 133 -2.31 -4.90 -29.71
CA ARG A 133 -1.36 -4.28 -28.78
C ARG A 133 -0.07 -5.10 -28.60
N ASP A 134 -0.18 -6.41 -28.46
CA ASP A 134 0.99 -7.29 -28.25
C ASP A 134 1.94 -7.27 -29.44
N THR A 135 1.41 -7.19 -30.67
CA THR A 135 2.23 -7.11 -31.89
C THR A 135 2.93 -5.77 -32.00
N VAL A 136 2.23 -4.67 -31.68
CA VAL A 136 2.84 -3.34 -31.61
C VAL A 136 3.95 -3.31 -30.56
N MET A 137 3.70 -3.86 -29.36
CA MET A 137 4.69 -3.90 -28.27
C MET A 137 5.91 -4.76 -28.62
N ARG A 138 5.72 -5.89 -29.31
CA ARG A 138 6.84 -6.71 -29.80
C ARG A 138 7.74 -5.93 -30.76
N LEU A 139 7.16 -5.20 -31.70
CA LEU A 139 7.94 -4.34 -32.62
C LEU A 139 8.66 -3.23 -31.85
N LEU A 140 7.99 -2.55 -30.92
CA LEU A 140 8.60 -1.50 -30.11
C LEU A 140 9.80 -2.01 -29.30
N ASN A 141 9.66 -3.17 -28.67
CA ASN A 141 10.75 -3.79 -27.91
C ASN A 141 11.90 -4.22 -28.82
N GLN A 142 11.62 -4.85 -29.97
CA GLN A 142 12.63 -5.21 -30.97
C GLN A 142 13.44 -3.98 -31.43
N LEU A 143 12.76 -2.86 -31.70
CA LEU A 143 13.41 -1.62 -32.11
C LEU A 143 14.21 -0.98 -30.97
N ALA A 144 13.73 -1.10 -29.72
CA ALA A 144 14.47 -0.64 -28.54
C ALA A 144 15.75 -1.46 -28.33
N ASP A 145 15.68 -2.79 -28.46
CA ASP A 145 16.83 -3.69 -28.35
C ASP A 145 17.88 -3.41 -29.43
N ALA A 146 17.43 -3.00 -30.63
CA ALA A 146 18.29 -2.56 -31.73
C ALA A 146 18.77 -1.10 -31.61
N ASN A 147 18.54 -0.44 -30.47
CA ASN A 147 18.84 0.98 -30.21
C ASN A 147 18.26 1.97 -31.23
N GLN A 148 17.19 1.60 -31.94
CA GLN A 148 16.53 2.45 -32.94
C GLN A 148 15.55 3.44 -32.32
N LEU A 149 15.04 3.11 -31.13
CA LEU A 149 14.15 3.97 -30.36
C LEU A 149 14.33 3.74 -28.85
N VAL A 150 13.75 4.63 -28.06
CA VAL A 150 13.58 4.47 -26.61
C VAL A 150 12.10 4.40 -26.30
N VAL A 151 11.67 3.41 -25.52
CA VAL A 151 10.30 3.31 -24.99
C VAL A 151 10.31 3.70 -23.51
N GLU A 152 9.38 4.56 -23.11
CA GLU A 152 9.04 4.83 -21.72
C GLU A 152 7.61 4.34 -21.46
N THR A 153 7.44 3.43 -20.52
CA THR A 153 6.14 2.87 -20.13
C THR A 153 5.75 3.37 -18.73
N LYS A 154 4.54 3.90 -18.60
CA LYS A 154 3.98 4.44 -17.35
C LYS A 154 2.60 3.87 -17.09
N LYS A 155 2.14 4.04 -15.85
CA LYS A 155 0.80 3.64 -15.40
C LYS A 155 0.50 2.15 -15.66
N LEU A 156 1.13 1.29 -14.86
CA LEU A 156 0.78 -0.13 -14.84
C LEU A 156 -0.69 -0.27 -14.40
N THR A 157 -1.51 -0.79 -15.31
CA THR A 157 -2.93 -1.10 -15.11
C THR A 157 -3.07 -2.61 -15.03
N ASP A 158 -3.70 -3.07 -13.96
CA ASP A 158 -4.05 -4.47 -13.74
C ASP A 158 -5.49 -4.71 -14.20
N VAL A 159 -5.72 -5.82 -14.91
CA VAL A 159 -7.02 -6.21 -15.43
C VAL A 159 -7.52 -7.43 -14.67
N TYR A 160 -8.71 -7.32 -14.11
CA TYR A 160 -9.40 -8.39 -13.40
C TYR A 160 -10.73 -8.71 -14.08
N ARG A 161 -11.11 -9.99 -14.05
CA ARG A 161 -12.51 -10.39 -14.23
C ARG A 161 -13.20 -10.30 -12.87
N VAL A 162 -14.39 -9.73 -12.83
CA VAL A 162 -15.17 -9.53 -11.60
C VAL A 162 -16.41 -10.41 -11.66
N GLU A 163 -16.77 -10.99 -10.51
CA GLU A 163 -18.04 -11.69 -10.29
C GLU A 163 -18.92 -10.77 -9.41
N PRO A 164 -19.78 -9.91 -10.00
CA PRO A 164 -20.50 -8.87 -9.26
C PRO A 164 -21.36 -9.41 -8.12
N ASP A 165 -21.97 -10.58 -8.31
CA ASP A 165 -22.83 -11.24 -7.32
C ASP A 165 -22.10 -11.61 -6.03
N LYS A 166 -20.75 -11.65 -6.05
CA LYS A 166 -19.92 -11.93 -4.88
C LYS A 166 -19.45 -10.68 -4.15
N LEU A 167 -19.63 -9.49 -4.71
CA LEU A 167 -19.26 -8.23 -4.06
C LEU A 167 -20.34 -7.82 -3.03
N THR A 168 -20.49 -8.63 -1.99
CA THR A 168 -21.56 -8.48 -1.01
C THR A 168 -21.08 -7.84 0.29
N THR A 169 -22.05 -7.49 1.14
CA THR A 169 -21.80 -7.03 2.52
C THR A 169 -21.08 -8.08 3.35
N GLU A 170 -21.38 -9.36 3.14
CA GLU A 170 -20.75 -10.47 3.85
C GLU A 170 -19.27 -10.58 3.49
N LEU A 171 -18.92 -10.39 2.21
CA LEU A 171 -17.52 -10.35 1.78
C LEU A 171 -16.77 -9.19 2.44
N ALA A 172 -17.41 -8.01 2.55
CA ALA A 172 -16.81 -6.88 3.26
C ALA A 172 -16.49 -7.23 4.72
N THR A 173 -17.42 -7.90 5.42
CA THR A 173 -17.22 -8.37 6.79
C THR A 173 -16.11 -9.41 6.90
N GLN A 174 -16.02 -10.35 5.94
CA GLN A 174 -14.95 -11.35 5.90
C GLN A 174 -13.57 -10.71 5.73
N LEU A 175 -13.45 -9.73 4.82
CA LEU A 175 -12.21 -8.99 4.61
C LEU A 175 -11.81 -8.17 5.84
N GLN A 176 -12.79 -7.53 6.49
CA GLN A 176 -12.56 -6.80 7.74
C GLN A 176 -12.04 -7.73 8.84
N HIS A 177 -12.71 -8.87 9.04
CA HIS A 177 -12.29 -9.87 10.02
C HIS A 177 -10.89 -10.42 9.75
N TYR A 178 -10.54 -10.64 8.47
CA TYR A 178 -9.19 -11.03 8.06
C TYR A 178 -8.16 -9.95 8.45
N CYS A 179 -8.43 -8.68 8.17
CA CYS A 179 -7.54 -7.58 8.52
C CYS A 179 -7.33 -7.47 10.05
N GLU A 180 -8.40 -7.56 10.83
CA GLU A 180 -8.35 -7.53 12.30
C GLU A 180 -7.57 -8.71 12.88
N THR A 181 -7.81 -9.92 12.37
CA THR A 181 -7.08 -11.12 12.80
C THR A 181 -5.59 -10.99 12.50
N ASN A 182 -5.24 -10.49 11.31
CA ASN A 182 -3.85 -10.26 10.94
C ASN A 182 -3.19 -9.20 11.81
N GLU A 183 -3.88 -8.08 12.08
CA GLU A 183 -3.42 -7.05 13.01
C GLU A 183 -3.11 -7.64 14.40
N GLN A 184 -4.06 -8.38 14.98
CA GLN A 184 -3.90 -9.00 16.30
C GLN A 184 -2.75 -10.00 16.33
N SER A 185 -2.60 -10.82 15.28
CA SER A 185 -1.50 -11.79 15.15
C SER A 185 -0.14 -11.08 15.11
N GLU A 186 -0.02 -10.00 14.34
CA GLU A 186 1.22 -9.23 14.22
C GLU A 186 1.57 -8.50 15.52
N LEU A 187 0.60 -7.88 16.21
CA LEU A 187 0.79 -7.29 17.53
C LEU A 187 1.20 -8.35 18.57
N ALA A 188 0.55 -9.53 18.57
CA ALA A 188 0.91 -10.62 19.46
C ALA A 188 2.33 -11.14 19.20
N ARG A 189 2.77 -11.15 17.93
CA ARG A 189 4.13 -11.52 17.53
C ARG A 189 5.15 -10.51 18.05
N ILE A 190 4.87 -9.22 17.93
CA ILE A 190 5.70 -8.14 18.51
C ILE A 190 5.79 -8.29 20.03
N ALA A 191 4.66 -8.45 20.72
CA ALA A 191 4.62 -8.64 22.17
C ALA A 191 5.38 -9.90 22.62
N THR A 192 5.30 -10.99 21.84
CA THR A 192 6.05 -12.23 22.10
C THR A 192 7.56 -12.03 21.95
N MET A 193 7.99 -11.31 20.91
CA MET A 193 9.39 -10.97 20.70
C MET A 193 9.95 -10.09 21.84
N LEU A 194 9.20 -9.11 22.33
CA LEU A 194 9.62 -8.31 23.48
C LEU A 194 9.74 -9.12 24.77
N ARG A 195 8.75 -9.97 25.04
CA ARG A 195 8.75 -10.88 26.19
C ARG A 195 9.96 -11.80 26.14
N PHE A 196 10.31 -12.30 24.96
CA PHE A 196 11.49 -13.13 24.74
C PHE A 196 12.78 -12.42 25.20
N PHE A 197 13.00 -11.16 24.83
CA PHE A 197 14.19 -10.42 25.25
C PHE A 197 14.24 -10.13 26.76
N SER A 198 13.09 -10.11 27.42
CA SER A 198 12.96 -9.85 28.87
C SER A 198 12.96 -11.12 29.72
N LEU A 199 13.20 -12.29 29.12
CA LEU A 199 13.22 -13.56 29.86
C LEU A 199 14.38 -13.61 30.86
N ASN A 200 14.12 -14.24 32.00
CA ASN A 200 15.12 -14.60 33.00
C ASN A 200 15.63 -16.04 32.85
N ARG A 201 15.38 -16.68 31.71
CA ARG A 201 15.85 -18.03 31.34
C ARG A 201 16.66 -17.96 30.05
N CYS A 202 17.45 -19.01 29.77
CA CYS A 202 18.31 -19.10 28.59
C CYS A 202 17.57 -18.74 27.29
N LEU A 203 18.03 -17.70 26.59
CA LEU A 203 17.38 -17.21 25.36
C LEU A 203 17.43 -18.26 24.25
N ASN A 204 18.57 -18.91 24.04
CA ASN A 204 18.72 -19.90 22.97
C ASN A 204 17.84 -21.15 23.18
N TYR A 205 17.64 -21.56 24.43
CA TYR A 205 16.71 -22.65 24.75
C TYR A 205 15.27 -22.28 24.40
N ASN A 206 14.82 -21.08 24.80
CA ASN A 206 13.47 -20.62 24.47
C ASN A 206 13.27 -20.38 22.97
N LEU A 207 14.32 -19.96 22.26
CA LEU A 207 14.28 -19.81 20.80
C LEU A 207 14.17 -21.16 20.10
N ALA A 208 14.93 -22.17 20.55
CA ALA A 208 14.82 -23.53 20.06
C ALA A 208 13.41 -24.09 20.29
N LEU A 209 12.85 -23.91 21.50
CA LEU A 209 11.47 -24.30 21.80
C LEU A 209 10.44 -23.61 20.90
N TYR A 210 10.62 -22.31 20.61
CA TYR A 210 9.75 -21.56 19.70
C TYR A 210 9.72 -22.18 18.29
N PHE A 211 10.86 -22.66 17.80
CA PHE A 211 10.96 -23.37 16.52
C PHE A 211 10.69 -24.88 16.61
N GLY A 212 10.25 -25.39 17.76
CA GLY A 212 9.86 -26.78 17.98
C GLY A 212 10.99 -27.73 18.39
N ASP A 213 12.21 -27.23 18.62
CA ASP A 213 13.32 -28.04 19.12
C ASP A 213 13.30 -28.11 20.65
N LYS A 214 13.03 -29.32 21.16
CA LYS A 214 12.98 -29.64 22.60
C LYS A 214 14.30 -30.20 23.15
N ASN A 215 15.29 -30.43 22.30
CA ASN A 215 16.55 -31.07 22.68
C ASN A 215 17.67 -30.05 22.97
N ALA A 216 17.41 -28.76 22.80
CA ALA A 216 18.36 -27.72 23.12
C ALA A 216 18.72 -27.71 24.62
N PRO A 217 19.97 -27.38 24.98
CA PRO A 217 20.38 -27.32 26.38
C PRO A 217 19.64 -26.20 27.11
N GLU A 218 19.11 -26.49 28.31
CA GLU A 218 18.42 -25.51 29.16
C GLU A 218 19.32 -24.31 29.51
N HIS A 219 20.64 -24.51 29.53
CA HIS A 219 21.65 -23.48 29.77
C HIS A 219 22.73 -23.53 28.69
N CYS A 220 22.69 -22.61 27.73
CA CYS A 220 23.69 -22.57 26.64
C CYS A 220 25.06 -22.02 27.07
N GLY A 221 25.15 -21.32 28.21
CA GLY A 221 26.40 -20.74 28.72
C GLY A 221 26.91 -19.48 28.00
N HIS A 222 26.30 -19.07 26.87
CA HIS A 222 26.82 -17.95 26.06
C HIS A 222 25.79 -16.86 25.71
N CYS A 223 24.50 -17.03 26.01
CA CYS A 223 23.52 -15.95 25.87
C CYS A 223 23.63 -14.95 27.04
N SER A 224 23.06 -13.76 26.87
CA SER A 224 23.11 -12.67 27.86
C SER A 224 22.59 -13.12 29.24
N VAL A 225 21.46 -13.83 29.28
CA VAL A 225 20.88 -14.38 30.51
C VAL A 225 21.80 -15.40 31.18
N CYS A 226 22.38 -16.33 30.43
CA CYS A 226 23.34 -17.30 30.98
C CYS A 226 24.63 -16.65 31.50
N ARG A 227 24.97 -15.45 31.00
CA ARG A 227 26.09 -14.63 31.50
C ARG A 227 25.70 -13.69 32.64
N GLY A 228 24.46 -13.78 33.14
CA GLY A 228 23.95 -12.91 34.22
C GLY A 228 23.55 -11.49 33.77
N GLN A 229 23.49 -11.23 32.47
CA GLN A 229 23.16 -9.93 31.87
C GLN A 229 21.72 -9.92 31.35
N VAL A 230 20.73 -9.94 32.25
CA VAL A 230 19.32 -9.89 31.85
C VAL A 230 18.95 -8.50 31.37
N LEU A 231 18.41 -8.39 30.15
CA LEU A 231 17.91 -7.14 29.61
C LEU A 231 16.63 -6.75 30.36
N ARG A 232 16.58 -5.51 30.85
CA ARG A 232 15.35 -4.90 31.35
C ARG A 232 14.97 -3.77 30.41
N LEU A 233 13.82 -3.90 29.76
CA LEU A 233 13.24 -2.81 28.98
C LEU A 233 12.59 -1.84 29.97
N PRO A 234 13.11 -0.61 30.14
CA PRO A 234 12.48 0.37 31.01
C PRO A 234 11.11 0.71 30.44
N LYS A 235 10.04 0.72 31.25
CA LYS A 235 8.75 1.26 30.80
C LYS A 235 8.93 2.75 30.52
N SER A 236 8.52 3.23 29.35
CA SER A 236 8.44 4.66 29.13
C SER A 236 7.33 5.19 30.05
N GLU A 237 7.73 6.03 31.00
CA GLU A 237 6.85 6.83 31.85
C GLU A 237 6.80 8.27 31.33
N ASP A 238 6.83 8.46 30.01
CA ASP A 238 6.59 9.79 29.47
C ASP A 238 5.21 10.25 29.91
N SER A 239 5.18 11.28 30.77
CA SER A 239 3.96 11.87 31.29
C SER A 239 3.25 12.59 30.15
N ILE A 240 2.42 11.87 29.40
CA ILE A 240 1.55 12.47 28.40
C ILE A 240 0.62 13.42 29.14
N ASN A 241 0.66 14.71 28.81
CA ASN A 241 -0.32 15.65 29.32
C ASN A 241 -1.63 15.45 28.54
N PRO A 242 -2.69 14.86 29.14
CA PRO A 242 -3.88 14.47 28.40
C PRO A 242 -4.67 15.68 27.86
N SER A 243 -4.58 16.84 28.52
CA SER A 243 -5.28 18.04 28.06
C SER A 243 -4.65 18.61 26.79
N LEU A 244 -3.33 18.72 26.75
CA LEU A 244 -2.59 19.17 25.56
C LEU A 244 -2.81 18.23 24.36
N LEU A 245 -2.79 16.91 24.59
CA LEU A 245 -3.09 15.93 23.56
C LEU A 245 -4.51 16.11 23.02
N THR A 246 -5.49 16.32 23.90
CA THR A 246 -6.89 16.51 23.49
C THR A 246 -7.06 17.77 22.64
N GLU A 247 -6.38 18.86 22.99
CA GLU A 247 -6.40 20.11 22.21
C GLU A 247 -5.78 19.94 20.82
N ASP A 248 -4.60 19.32 20.74
CA ASP A 248 -3.94 19.02 19.47
C ASP A 248 -4.79 18.12 18.55
N LEU A 249 -5.48 17.13 19.13
CA LEU A 249 -6.38 16.25 18.40
C LEU A 249 -7.63 16.99 17.89
N ARG A 250 -8.16 17.96 18.64
CA ARG A 250 -9.28 18.80 18.17
C ARG A 250 -8.87 19.70 17.01
N GLU A 251 -7.71 20.34 17.10
CA GLU A 251 -7.18 21.15 16.00
C GLU A 251 -6.97 20.30 14.73
N SER A 252 -6.41 19.10 14.90
CA SER A 252 -6.21 18.15 13.81
C SER A 252 -7.54 17.69 13.20
N GLN A 253 -8.55 17.42 14.03
CA GLN A 253 -9.89 17.04 13.59
C GLN A 253 -10.58 18.16 12.80
N PHE A 254 -10.51 19.40 13.28
CA PHE A 254 -11.03 20.56 12.58
C PHE A 254 -10.34 20.78 11.22
N TRP A 255 -9.01 20.66 11.18
CA TRP A 255 -8.28 20.79 9.91
C TRP A 255 -8.65 19.67 8.92
N LEU A 256 -8.71 18.41 9.37
CA LEU A 256 -9.06 17.28 8.51
C LEU A 256 -10.47 17.39 7.94
N SER A 257 -11.44 17.84 8.73
CA SER A 257 -12.83 18.00 8.26
C SER A 257 -12.96 19.11 7.21
N GLN A 258 -12.20 20.20 7.35
CA GLN A 258 -12.16 21.28 6.36
C GLN A 258 -11.47 20.88 5.05
N GLN A 259 -10.39 20.11 5.13
CA GLN A 259 -9.58 19.75 3.96
C GLN A 259 -10.11 18.54 3.20
N SER A 260 -10.96 17.71 3.82
CA SER A 260 -11.49 16.50 3.18
C SER A 260 -12.96 16.24 3.55
N PRO A 261 -13.90 17.06 3.05
CA PRO A 261 -15.32 16.91 3.34
C PRO A 261 -15.90 15.56 2.88
N ASP A 262 -15.29 14.95 1.85
CA ASP A 262 -15.76 13.68 1.28
C ASP A 262 -15.28 12.43 2.04
N PHE A 263 -14.41 12.59 3.06
CA PHE A 263 -13.93 11.46 3.86
C PHE A 263 -14.32 11.63 5.33
N PRO A 264 -14.83 10.58 5.99
CA PRO A 264 -15.14 10.66 7.41
C PRO A 264 -13.86 10.82 8.23
N VAL A 265 -13.84 11.81 9.13
CA VAL A 265 -12.77 11.94 10.13
C VAL A 265 -13.04 10.94 11.25
N THR A 266 -12.47 9.74 11.11
CA THR A 266 -12.58 8.68 12.11
C THR A 266 -11.55 8.83 13.22
N ALA A 267 -11.79 8.15 14.35
CA ALA A 267 -10.83 8.15 15.45
C ALA A 267 -9.48 7.53 15.03
N ALA A 268 -9.53 6.48 14.21
CA ALA A 268 -8.33 5.84 13.69
C ALA A 268 -7.54 6.77 12.75
N LEU A 269 -8.22 7.50 11.86
CA LEU A 269 -7.57 8.50 11.01
C LEU A 269 -6.92 9.61 11.85
N LEU A 270 -7.62 10.12 12.85
CA LEU A 270 -7.11 11.17 13.72
C LEU A 270 -5.90 10.71 14.56
N ALA A 271 -5.96 9.49 15.10
CA ALA A 271 -4.83 8.88 15.80
C ALA A 271 -3.63 8.66 14.87
N ARG A 272 -3.86 8.21 13.63
CA ARG A 272 -2.81 8.05 12.60
C ARG A 272 -2.16 9.39 12.26
N PHE A 273 -2.95 10.46 12.17
CA PHE A 273 -2.44 11.81 11.92
C PHE A 273 -1.49 12.27 13.05
N ALA A 274 -1.92 12.15 14.30
CA ALA A 274 -1.14 12.54 15.47
C ALA A 274 0.14 11.69 15.63
N ALA A 275 0.05 10.39 15.31
CA ALA A 275 1.18 9.46 15.32
C ALA A 275 2.12 9.60 14.11
N GLY A 276 1.77 10.42 13.10
CA GLY A 276 2.59 10.59 11.89
C GLY A 276 2.51 9.41 10.92
N LEU A 277 1.51 8.54 11.08
CA LEU A 277 1.30 7.36 10.25
C LEU A 277 0.69 7.75 8.91
N ASN A 278 1.55 7.79 7.89
CA ASN A 278 1.18 8.27 6.56
C ASN A 278 0.09 7.41 5.90
N GLN A 279 -1.04 8.02 5.57
CA GLN A 279 -2.12 7.45 4.78
C GLN A 279 -2.17 8.09 3.38
N PRO A 280 -2.81 7.44 2.39
CA PRO A 280 -2.99 8.02 1.05
C PRO A 280 -3.60 9.43 1.13
N ILE A 281 -4.66 9.62 1.92
CA ILE A 281 -5.30 10.91 2.13
C ILE A 281 -4.33 11.99 2.66
N PHE A 282 -3.44 11.65 3.58
CA PHE A 282 -2.46 12.59 4.14
C PHE A 282 -1.44 13.06 3.10
N THR A 283 -1.12 12.21 2.14
CA THR A 283 -0.26 12.58 1.01
C THR A 283 -0.96 13.58 0.10
N ARG A 284 -2.25 13.35 -0.20
CA ARG A 284 -3.10 14.25 -1.00
C ARG A 284 -3.24 15.63 -0.33
N LEU A 285 -3.46 15.66 0.99
CA LEU A 285 -3.62 16.89 1.77
C LEU A 285 -2.29 17.57 2.14
N LYS A 286 -1.14 16.99 1.78
CA LYS A 286 0.19 17.46 2.19
C LYS A 286 0.31 17.62 3.72
N ALA A 287 -0.30 16.72 4.47
CA ALA A 287 -0.41 16.75 5.94
C ALA A 287 0.94 16.85 6.65
N ARG A 288 2.03 16.34 6.07
CA ARG A 288 3.40 16.46 6.61
C ARG A 288 3.87 17.90 6.83
N LYS A 289 3.20 18.89 6.23
CA LYS A 289 3.49 20.31 6.44
C LYS A 289 2.71 20.91 7.62
N HIS A 290 1.75 20.19 8.17
CA HIS A 290 0.92 20.61 9.29
C HIS A 290 1.66 20.37 10.61
N ALA A 291 1.59 21.32 11.55
CA ALA A 291 2.39 21.28 12.78
C ALA A 291 2.03 20.10 13.70
N GLN A 292 0.78 19.64 13.64
CA GLN A 292 0.23 18.57 14.47
C GLN A 292 0.45 17.18 13.85
N PHE A 293 0.87 17.08 12.58
CA PHE A 293 1.12 15.79 11.95
C PHE A 293 2.38 15.15 12.55
N GLY A 294 2.24 13.99 13.18
CA GLY A 294 3.36 13.30 13.84
C GLY A 294 3.83 13.93 15.14
N LYS A 295 3.15 14.95 15.66
CA LYS A 295 3.52 15.62 16.92
C LYS A 295 3.57 14.67 18.12
N HIS A 296 2.82 13.58 18.06
CA HIS A 296 2.67 12.59 19.13
C HIS A 296 3.19 11.20 18.72
N GLU A 297 4.22 11.13 17.87
CA GLU A 297 4.80 9.84 17.39
C GLU A 297 5.32 8.91 18.52
N ASN A 298 5.72 9.49 19.65
CA ASN A 298 6.19 8.75 20.83
C ASN A 298 5.06 8.27 21.75
N VAL A 299 3.82 8.70 21.51
CA VAL A 299 2.65 8.28 22.29
C VAL A 299 2.16 6.92 21.76
N PRO A 300 1.86 5.94 22.62
CA PRO A 300 1.30 4.67 22.18
C PRO A 300 0.01 4.87 21.37
N TYR A 301 -0.11 4.21 20.22
CA TYR A 301 -1.27 4.38 19.34
C TYR A 301 -2.60 4.10 20.03
N SER A 302 -2.65 3.11 20.93
CA SER A 302 -3.86 2.81 21.71
C SER A 302 -4.34 4.01 22.54
N THR A 303 -3.40 4.78 23.10
CA THR A 303 -3.72 6.01 23.85
C THR A 303 -4.23 7.10 22.92
N LEU A 304 -3.58 7.29 21.77
CA LEU A 304 -4.02 8.25 20.75
C LEU A 304 -5.43 7.90 20.24
N LEU A 305 -5.70 6.62 19.98
CA LEU A 305 -6.99 6.13 19.52
C LEU A 305 -8.08 6.38 20.55
N ALA A 306 -7.85 6.06 21.83
CA ALA A 306 -8.80 6.32 22.90
C ALA A 306 -9.09 7.82 23.08
N CYS A 307 -8.05 8.67 23.04
CA CYS A 307 -8.22 10.12 23.08
C CYS A 307 -8.98 10.65 21.85
N ALA A 308 -8.67 10.14 20.65
CA ALA A 308 -9.35 10.51 19.42
C ALA A 308 -10.84 10.12 19.44
N GLN A 309 -11.17 8.93 19.97
CA GLN A 309 -12.55 8.52 20.19
C GLN A 309 -13.28 9.51 21.11
N ASN A 310 -12.68 9.88 22.24
CA ASN A 310 -13.26 10.86 23.17
C ASN A 310 -13.48 12.24 22.53
N VAL A 311 -12.55 12.71 21.69
CA VAL A 311 -12.68 13.98 20.96
C VAL A 311 -13.86 13.95 20.00
N LEU A 312 -14.06 12.83 19.29
CA LEU A 312 -15.15 12.70 18.32
C LEU A 312 -16.52 12.48 18.97
N THR A 313 -16.59 11.82 20.13
CA THR A 313 -17.85 11.61 20.85
C THR A 313 -18.27 12.82 21.68
N ASN A 314 -17.31 13.63 22.14
CA ASN A 314 -17.56 14.85 22.91
C ASN A 314 -16.98 16.07 22.18
N PRO A 315 -17.56 16.47 21.03
CA PRO A 315 -17.19 17.73 20.39
C PRO A 315 -17.61 18.85 21.35
N SER A 316 -16.66 19.37 22.12
CA SER A 316 -16.94 20.49 23.01
C SER A 316 -17.35 21.69 22.16
N HIS A 317 -18.47 22.32 22.56
CA HIS A 317 -18.98 23.57 22.02
C HIS A 317 -17.93 24.68 21.93
#